data_AF-A0A924C2B2-F1
#
_entry.id   AF-A0A924C2B2-F1
#
_cell.length_a   1.000
_cell.length_b   1.000
_cell.length_c   1.000
_cell.angle_alpha   90.00
_cell.angle_beta   90.00
_cell.angle_gamma   90.00
#
_symmetry.space_group_name_H-M   'P 1'
#
loop_
_entity.id
_entity.type
_entity.pdbx_description
1 polymer ?
#
loop_
_entity_poly.entity_id
_entity_poly.type
_entity_poly.pdbx_seq_one_letter_code
_entity_poly.pdbx_strand_id
1 'polypeptide(L)'
;MIQSLLIANRGEIACRVIRTARKMGIRTVAVYSDADAKALHVRQADEAVHIGPSPARESYLMGEKIIAAAKASGAEAIHPGYGFLSENAEFAQAVIDAGLVWVGPKPASITAMGLKDAAKARMIAAGVPVTPGYLGEDQSPDRLRTEADAIGYPVLIKAVAGGGGKGMRRVEAGADFADALDSCRREAASSFGDDRVLIEKYVLSPRHIEVQVFGDSHGNVVHLFERDCSLQRRHQKVIEEAPAPGMDEATREAICAAAVRAAKAVDYEGAGTIEFIADASEGLRADRIWFMEMNTRLQVEHPVTEEITGVDLVEWQLRV
;
A
#
# COMPACT_ATOMS: atom_id res chain seq x y z
N MET A 1 6.38 -24.44 11.60
CA MET A 1 5.37 -24.24 10.55
C MET A 1 4.05 -24.03 11.24
N ILE A 2 3.33 -22.97 10.90
CA ILE A 2 2.04 -22.60 11.49
C ILE A 2 1.08 -23.78 11.34
N GLN A 3 0.42 -24.20 12.43
CA GLN A 3 -0.56 -25.28 12.41
C GLN A 3 -2.00 -24.77 12.41
N SER A 4 -2.23 -23.58 12.95
CA SER A 4 -3.55 -22.96 13.07
C SER A 4 -3.50 -21.47 12.78
N LEU A 5 -4.35 -21.00 11.86
CA LEU A 5 -4.37 -19.65 11.33
C LEU A 5 -5.75 -19.02 11.50
N LEU A 6 -5.82 -17.87 12.19
CA LEU A 6 -6.98 -17.01 12.16
C LEU A 6 -6.87 -15.99 11.02
N ILE A 7 -7.94 -15.85 10.25
CA ILE A 7 -8.00 -14.86 9.18
C ILE A 7 -8.79 -13.65 9.67
N ALA A 8 -8.10 -12.55 9.96
CA ALA A 8 -8.69 -11.31 10.47
C ALA A 8 -9.32 -10.44 9.36
N ASN A 9 -10.14 -11.08 8.52
CA ASN A 9 -10.78 -10.45 7.37
C ASN A 9 -12.08 -11.20 7.01
N ARG A 10 -12.75 -10.77 5.93
CA ARG A 10 -14.01 -11.34 5.44
C ARG A 10 -14.04 -11.45 3.92
N GLY A 11 -15.08 -12.09 3.39
CA GLY A 11 -15.34 -12.08 1.97
C GLY A 11 -14.30 -12.87 1.17
N GLU A 12 -13.95 -12.36 -0.02
CA GLU A 12 -13.13 -13.10 -0.99
C GLU A 12 -11.73 -13.39 -0.45
N ILE A 13 -11.06 -12.40 0.15
CA ILE A 13 -9.68 -12.56 0.64
C ILE A 13 -9.60 -13.58 1.77
N ALA A 14 -10.62 -13.61 2.65
CA ALA A 14 -10.69 -14.65 3.67
C ALA A 14 -10.81 -16.04 3.04
N CYS A 15 -11.65 -16.18 2.01
CA CYS A 15 -11.75 -17.42 1.25
C CYS A 15 -10.43 -17.79 0.54
N ARG A 16 -9.73 -16.80 -0.05
CA ARG A 16 -8.42 -16.97 -0.72
C ARG A 16 -7.36 -17.51 0.23
N VAL A 17 -7.27 -16.94 1.43
CA VAL A 17 -6.33 -17.39 2.47
C VAL A 17 -6.69 -18.78 2.98
N ILE A 18 -7.97 -19.03 3.27
CA ILE A 18 -8.46 -20.36 3.70
C ILE A 18 -8.11 -21.44 2.69
N ARG A 19 -8.30 -21.18 1.38
CA ARG A 19 -7.99 -22.15 0.32
C ARG A 19 -6.51 -22.55 0.32
N THR A 20 -5.59 -21.60 0.45
CA THR A 20 -4.15 -21.92 0.46
C THR A 20 -3.72 -22.56 1.78
N ALA A 21 -4.15 -22.02 2.92
CA ALA A 21 -3.88 -22.63 4.23
C ALA A 21 -4.32 -24.10 4.29
N ARG A 22 -5.50 -24.43 3.76
CA ARG A 22 -5.98 -25.82 3.66
C ARG A 22 -5.13 -26.71 2.77
N LYS A 23 -4.67 -26.23 1.61
CA LYS A 23 -3.73 -26.97 0.75
C LYS A 23 -2.42 -27.29 1.48
N MET A 24 -2.01 -26.40 2.39
CA MET A 24 -0.83 -26.55 3.24
C MET A 24 -1.08 -27.40 4.50
N GLY A 25 -2.31 -27.87 4.74
CA GLY A 25 -2.66 -28.64 5.93
C GLY A 25 -2.80 -27.81 7.22
N ILE A 26 -2.99 -26.49 7.10
CA ILE A 26 -3.13 -25.57 8.23
C ILE A 26 -4.62 -25.45 8.59
N ARG A 27 -4.96 -25.61 9.88
CA ARG A 27 -6.32 -25.39 10.40
C ARG A 27 -6.68 -23.91 10.28
N THR A 28 -7.89 -23.61 9.85
CA THR A 28 -8.35 -22.25 9.57
C THR A 28 -9.48 -21.80 10.48
N VAL A 29 -9.37 -20.58 11.01
CA VAL A 29 -10.37 -19.93 11.85
C VAL A 29 -10.85 -18.64 11.17
N ALA A 30 -12.13 -18.56 10.84
CA ALA A 30 -12.75 -17.33 10.36
C ALA A 30 -13.24 -16.48 11.55
N VAL A 31 -13.22 -15.16 11.39
CA VAL A 31 -14.00 -14.26 12.25
C VAL A 31 -15.21 -13.72 11.48
N TYR A 32 -16.28 -13.39 12.20
CA TYR A 32 -17.47 -12.81 11.59
C TYR A 32 -18.24 -11.87 12.50
N SER A 33 -18.85 -10.86 11.89
CA SER A 33 -19.88 -10.03 12.50
C SER A 33 -21.29 -10.61 12.30
N ASP A 34 -22.30 -10.09 12.99
CA ASP A 34 -23.72 -10.47 12.80
C ASP A 34 -24.14 -10.53 11.32
N ALA A 35 -23.76 -9.52 10.51
CA ALA A 35 -24.10 -9.46 9.08
C ALA A 35 -23.46 -10.59 8.25
N ASP A 36 -22.36 -11.17 8.72
CA ASP A 36 -21.57 -12.16 8.01
C ASP A 36 -21.80 -13.59 8.53
N ALA A 37 -22.72 -13.81 9.47
CA ALA A 37 -22.96 -15.12 10.10
C ALA A 37 -23.21 -16.27 9.11
N LYS A 38 -23.69 -15.95 7.90
CA LYS A 38 -23.93 -16.90 6.80
C LYS A 38 -23.03 -16.66 5.58
N ALA A 39 -21.96 -15.88 5.73
CA ALA A 39 -21.03 -15.59 4.63
C ALA A 39 -20.26 -16.83 4.19
N LEU A 40 -19.73 -16.80 2.97
CA LEU A 40 -19.02 -17.94 2.41
C LEU A 40 -17.74 -18.26 3.19
N HIS A 41 -16.96 -17.26 3.61
CA HIS A 41 -15.71 -17.47 4.34
C HIS A 41 -15.93 -18.16 5.70
N VAL A 42 -17.04 -17.86 6.37
CA VAL A 42 -17.46 -18.51 7.62
C VAL A 42 -17.71 -19.99 7.42
N ARG A 43 -18.47 -20.36 6.38
CA ARG A 43 -18.73 -21.76 6.04
C ARG A 43 -17.50 -22.48 5.51
N GLN A 44 -16.54 -21.74 4.96
CA GLN A 44 -15.32 -22.30 4.42
C GLN A 44 -14.26 -22.55 5.48
N ALA A 45 -14.23 -21.87 6.62
CA ALA A 45 -13.21 -22.17 7.63
C ALA A 45 -13.52 -23.49 8.39
N ASP A 46 -12.53 -24.01 9.11
CA ASP A 46 -12.71 -25.19 9.97
C ASP A 46 -13.42 -24.83 11.28
N GLU A 47 -13.22 -23.60 11.74
CA GLU A 47 -13.92 -22.98 12.87
C GLU A 47 -14.25 -21.52 12.55
N ALA A 48 -15.27 -20.96 13.20
CA ALA A 48 -15.60 -19.55 13.09
C ALA A 48 -15.95 -18.94 14.45
N VAL A 49 -15.44 -17.73 14.71
CA VAL A 49 -15.65 -17.00 15.96
C VAL A 49 -16.41 -15.70 15.71
N HIS A 50 -17.48 -15.48 16.47
CA HIS A 50 -18.25 -14.24 16.42
C HIS A 50 -17.49 -13.10 17.10
N ILE A 51 -17.30 -11.97 16.40
CA ILE A 51 -16.54 -10.81 16.89
C ILE A 51 -17.39 -9.56 17.12
N GLY A 52 -18.72 -9.66 17.01
CA GLY A 52 -19.65 -8.58 17.39
C GLY A 52 -20.54 -8.07 16.28
N PRO A 53 -21.15 -6.89 16.45
CA PRO A 53 -22.24 -6.44 15.60
C PRO A 53 -21.77 -6.06 14.18
N SER A 54 -22.75 -5.93 13.29
CA SER A 54 -22.56 -5.67 11.86
C SER A 54 -21.60 -4.51 11.50
N PRO A 55 -21.57 -3.37 12.22
CA PRO A 55 -20.63 -2.28 11.90
C PRO A 55 -19.17 -2.70 12.08
N ALA A 56 -18.34 -2.52 11.04
CA ALA A 56 -16.92 -2.92 11.08
C ALA A 56 -16.14 -2.24 12.22
N ARG A 57 -16.48 -0.99 12.57
CA ARG A 57 -15.89 -0.24 13.70
C ARG A 57 -16.13 -0.89 15.06
N GLU A 58 -17.13 -1.74 15.16
CA GLU A 58 -17.49 -2.47 16.38
C GLU A 58 -17.12 -3.95 16.28
N SER A 59 -16.58 -4.41 15.15
CA SER A 59 -16.21 -5.81 14.87
C SER A 59 -14.81 -5.92 14.24
N TYR A 60 -14.70 -5.93 12.90
CA TYR A 60 -13.44 -6.19 12.18
C TYR A 60 -12.30 -5.19 12.45
N LEU A 61 -12.62 -3.98 12.92
CA LEU A 61 -11.65 -2.95 13.29
C LEU A 61 -11.31 -2.95 14.79
N MET A 62 -11.88 -3.87 15.58
CA MET A 62 -11.60 -4.02 17.01
C MET A 62 -10.49 -5.06 17.21
N GLY A 63 -9.23 -4.64 17.14
CA GLY A 63 -8.06 -5.52 17.24
C GLY A 63 -8.06 -6.41 18.49
N GLU A 64 -8.50 -5.88 19.64
CA GLU A 64 -8.66 -6.66 20.88
C GLU A 64 -9.60 -7.86 20.72
N LYS A 65 -10.71 -7.70 19.99
CA LYS A 65 -11.66 -8.79 19.73
C LYS A 65 -11.07 -9.85 18.81
N ILE A 66 -10.26 -9.44 17.83
CA ILE A 66 -9.57 -10.36 16.94
C ILE A 66 -8.54 -11.19 17.71
N ILE A 67 -7.72 -10.55 18.55
CA ILE A 67 -6.73 -11.25 19.38
C ILE A 67 -7.42 -12.18 20.39
N ALA A 68 -8.52 -11.75 21.00
CA ALA A 68 -9.32 -12.59 21.88
C ALA A 68 -9.88 -13.82 21.14
N ALA A 69 -10.37 -13.66 19.91
CA ALA A 69 -10.84 -14.76 19.08
C ALA A 69 -9.71 -15.73 18.70
N ALA A 70 -8.52 -15.23 18.39
CA ALA A 70 -7.35 -16.05 18.09
C ALA A 70 -6.94 -16.90 19.31
N LYS A 71 -6.89 -16.28 20.50
CA LYS A 71 -6.57 -16.98 21.76
C LYS A 71 -7.62 -18.03 22.11
N ALA A 72 -8.91 -17.69 22.00
CA ALA A 72 -10.01 -18.60 22.34
C ALA A 72 -10.07 -19.84 21.43
N SER A 73 -9.75 -19.68 20.13
CA SER A 73 -9.74 -20.77 19.14
C SER A 73 -8.43 -21.57 19.10
N GLY A 74 -7.39 -21.09 19.81
CA GLY A 74 -6.04 -21.67 19.76
C GLY A 74 -5.36 -21.46 18.42
N ALA A 75 -5.62 -20.35 17.72
CA ALA A 75 -4.86 -19.97 16.54
C ALA A 75 -3.43 -19.56 16.95
N GLU A 76 -2.45 -19.94 16.15
CA GLU A 76 -1.03 -19.60 16.38
C GLU A 76 -0.63 -18.33 15.63
N ALA A 77 -1.34 -18.02 14.54
CA ALA A 77 -1.04 -16.93 13.63
C ALA A 77 -2.30 -16.16 13.24
N ILE A 78 -2.13 -14.90 12.86
CA ILE A 78 -3.16 -14.04 12.28
C ILE A 78 -2.73 -13.57 10.90
N HIS A 79 -3.55 -13.89 9.88
CA HIS A 79 -3.43 -13.31 8.55
C HIS A 79 -4.43 -12.15 8.39
N PRO A 80 -3.97 -10.91 8.12
CA PRO A 80 -4.86 -9.76 8.08
C PRO A 80 -5.55 -9.58 6.72
N GLY A 81 -5.07 -10.24 5.66
CA GLY A 81 -5.58 -10.04 4.30
C GLY A 81 -5.21 -8.63 3.81
N TYR A 82 -6.20 -7.91 3.28
CA TYR A 82 -6.05 -6.51 2.88
C TYR A 82 -7.21 -5.64 3.41
N GLY A 83 -7.00 -4.34 3.52
CA GLY A 83 -7.95 -3.44 4.20
C GLY A 83 -8.05 -3.74 5.71
N PHE A 84 -9.08 -3.21 6.37
CA PHE A 84 -9.26 -3.30 7.82
C PHE A 84 -7.98 -2.97 8.62
N LEU A 85 -7.39 -3.94 9.31
CA LEU A 85 -6.24 -3.79 10.18
C LEU A 85 -4.91 -4.23 9.53
N SER A 86 -4.90 -4.56 8.24
CA SER A 86 -3.71 -5.08 7.55
C SER A 86 -2.52 -4.14 7.47
N GLU A 87 -2.76 -2.82 7.51
CA GLU A 87 -1.71 -1.79 7.55
C GLU A 87 -1.72 -1.03 8.88
N ASN A 88 -2.27 -1.64 9.94
CA ASN A 88 -2.28 -1.06 11.28
C ASN A 88 -1.07 -1.59 12.07
N ALA A 89 -0.03 -0.77 12.20
CA ALA A 89 1.21 -1.13 12.90
C ALA A 89 0.97 -1.46 14.38
N GLU A 90 0.08 -0.73 15.06
CA GLU A 90 -0.25 -0.96 16.47
C GLU A 90 -0.93 -2.32 16.65
N PHE A 91 -1.82 -2.70 15.74
CA PHE A 91 -2.46 -4.00 15.75
C PHE A 91 -1.45 -5.12 15.46
N ALA A 92 -0.59 -4.96 14.45
CA ALA A 92 0.47 -5.91 14.17
C ALA A 92 1.38 -6.14 15.40
N GLN A 93 1.76 -5.06 16.09
CA GLN A 93 2.52 -5.13 17.34
C GLN A 93 1.73 -5.84 18.45
N ALA A 94 0.45 -5.50 18.63
CA ALA A 94 -0.40 -6.14 19.63
C ALA A 94 -0.59 -7.66 19.40
N VAL A 95 -0.62 -8.10 18.13
CA VAL A 95 -0.63 -9.53 17.78
C VAL A 95 0.66 -10.21 18.24
N ILE A 96 1.81 -9.60 17.96
CA ILE A 96 3.13 -10.11 18.36
C ILE A 96 3.25 -10.15 19.89
N ASP A 97 2.87 -9.07 20.58
CA ASP A 97 2.90 -8.97 22.04
C ASP A 97 1.96 -9.98 22.72
N ALA A 98 0.90 -10.38 22.02
CA ALA A 98 -0.02 -11.43 22.44
C ALA A 98 0.53 -12.86 22.27
N GLY A 99 1.75 -13.01 21.73
CA GLY A 99 2.41 -14.29 21.48
C GLY A 99 1.94 -15.00 20.21
N LEU A 100 1.31 -14.28 19.29
CA LEU A 100 0.80 -14.80 18.03
C LEU A 100 1.72 -14.38 16.87
N VAL A 101 1.81 -15.21 15.83
CA VAL A 101 2.52 -14.86 14.60
C VAL A 101 1.69 -13.87 13.78
N TRP A 102 2.29 -12.74 13.44
CA TRP A 102 1.73 -11.79 12.48
C TRP A 102 2.15 -12.19 11.06
N VAL A 103 1.18 -12.53 10.20
CA VAL A 103 1.44 -12.87 8.79
C VAL A 103 1.40 -11.60 7.94
N GLY A 104 2.46 -10.81 8.01
CA GLY A 104 2.61 -9.54 7.32
C GLY A 104 3.95 -8.87 7.64
N PRO A 105 4.20 -7.66 7.12
CA PRO A 105 5.45 -6.96 7.40
C PRO A 105 5.57 -6.56 8.86
N LYS A 106 6.81 -6.32 9.31
CA LYS A 106 7.12 -5.82 10.65
C LYS A 106 6.34 -4.52 10.95
N PRO A 107 5.86 -4.32 12.19
CA PRO A 107 5.20 -3.08 12.59
C PRO A 107 6.01 -1.82 12.24
N ALA A 108 7.33 -1.86 12.41
CA ALA A 108 8.23 -0.77 12.05
C ALA A 108 8.20 -0.44 10.55
N SER A 109 8.11 -1.44 9.68
CA SER A 109 8.00 -1.25 8.22
C SER A 109 6.65 -0.63 7.83
N ILE A 110 5.56 -1.04 8.49
CA ILE A 110 4.23 -0.44 8.32
C ILE A 110 4.27 1.04 8.72
N THR A 111 4.79 1.36 9.91
CA THR A 111 4.96 2.75 10.36
C THR A 111 5.87 3.54 9.42
N ALA A 112 6.94 2.93 8.92
CA ALA A 112 7.89 3.59 8.04
C ALA A 112 7.27 4.05 6.71
N MET A 113 6.28 3.32 6.20
CA MET A 113 5.64 3.61 4.92
C MET A 113 4.28 4.30 5.05
N GLY A 114 3.73 4.42 6.27
CA GLY A 114 2.43 5.06 6.51
C GLY A 114 2.44 6.60 6.39
N LEU A 115 3.58 7.25 6.59
CA LEU A 115 3.74 8.72 6.46
C LEU A 115 4.39 9.08 5.13
N LYS A 116 3.69 9.84 4.29
CA LYS A 116 4.09 10.12 2.90
C LYS A 116 5.42 10.86 2.77
N ASP A 117 5.66 11.83 3.64
CA ASP A 117 6.88 12.64 3.69
C ASP A 117 8.09 11.81 4.11
N ALA A 118 7.96 11.07 5.21
CA ALA A 118 9.00 10.16 5.71
C ALA A 118 9.29 9.02 4.71
N ALA A 119 8.25 8.48 4.09
CA ALA A 119 8.38 7.48 3.03
C ALA A 119 9.16 8.04 1.84
N LYS A 120 8.78 9.24 1.33
CA LYS A 120 9.47 9.88 0.19
C LYS A 120 10.95 10.15 0.49
N ALA A 121 11.27 10.67 1.68
CA ALA A 121 12.65 10.90 2.10
C ALA A 121 13.48 9.59 2.15
N ARG A 122 12.90 8.51 2.67
CA ARG A 122 13.53 7.18 2.66
C ARG A 122 13.76 6.66 1.25
N MET A 123 12.77 6.81 0.37
CA MET A 123 12.88 6.38 -1.04
C MET A 123 13.99 7.14 -1.78
N ILE A 124 14.11 8.45 -1.57
CA ILE A 124 15.22 9.25 -2.10
C ILE A 124 16.57 8.72 -1.60
N ALA A 125 16.70 8.50 -0.28
CA ALA A 125 17.92 7.96 0.31
C ALA A 125 18.29 6.56 -0.22
N ALA A 126 17.29 5.77 -0.62
CA ALA A 126 17.45 4.44 -1.21
C ALA A 126 17.71 4.46 -2.74
N GLY A 127 17.81 5.64 -3.36
CA GLY A 127 17.98 5.77 -4.81
C GLY A 127 16.77 5.26 -5.61
N VAL A 128 15.57 5.38 -5.05
CA VAL A 128 14.30 5.10 -5.72
C VAL A 128 13.83 6.40 -6.37
N PRO A 129 13.52 6.43 -7.68
CA PRO A 129 13.02 7.63 -8.33
C PRO A 129 11.73 8.10 -7.67
N VAL A 130 11.65 9.38 -7.32
CA VAL A 130 10.44 10.03 -6.79
C VAL A 130 10.05 11.19 -7.69
N THR A 131 8.78 11.59 -7.66
CA THR A 131 8.29 12.65 -8.56
C THR A 131 9.12 13.92 -8.35
N PRO A 132 9.66 14.52 -9.43
CA PRO A 132 10.39 15.78 -9.35
C PRO A 132 9.56 16.79 -8.58
N GLY A 133 10.16 17.41 -7.58
CA GLY A 133 9.40 18.18 -6.61
C GLY A 133 10.25 18.81 -5.54
N TYR A 134 9.60 19.66 -4.75
CA TYR A 134 10.18 20.32 -3.60
C TYR A 134 9.37 20.03 -2.34
N LEU A 135 10.06 19.48 -1.34
CA LEU A 135 9.58 19.24 0.02
C LEU A 135 10.69 19.70 0.97
N GLY A 136 10.85 21.02 1.10
CA GLY A 136 11.86 21.63 1.96
C GLY A 136 11.26 22.45 3.10
N GLU A 137 12.09 22.76 4.10
CA GLU A 137 11.70 23.56 5.28
C GLU A 137 11.41 25.03 4.92
N ASP A 138 12.09 25.58 3.90
CA ASP A 138 11.81 26.93 3.42
C ASP A 138 10.49 26.93 2.64
N GLN A 139 9.46 27.44 3.31
CA GLN A 139 8.10 27.59 2.82
C GLN A 139 7.81 29.05 2.39
N SER A 140 8.81 29.87 2.10
CA SER A 140 8.54 31.22 1.56
C SER A 140 7.90 31.12 0.15
N PRO A 141 6.91 31.99 -0.20
CA PRO A 141 6.29 31.97 -1.53
C PRO A 141 7.29 32.08 -2.68
N ASP A 142 8.34 32.90 -2.53
CA ASP A 142 9.38 33.08 -3.55
C ASP A 142 10.23 31.82 -3.76
N ARG A 143 10.58 31.12 -2.67
CA ARG A 143 11.28 29.84 -2.75
C ARG A 143 10.42 28.81 -3.47
N LEU A 144 9.17 28.67 -3.05
CA LEU A 144 8.21 27.74 -3.66
C LEU A 144 8.02 28.03 -5.15
N ARG A 145 7.91 29.31 -5.53
CA ARG A 145 7.81 29.70 -6.94
C ARG A 145 9.06 29.33 -7.74
N THR A 146 10.25 29.61 -7.19
CA THR A 146 11.53 29.26 -7.83
C THR A 146 11.62 27.75 -8.10
N GLU A 147 11.18 26.93 -7.16
CA GLU A 147 11.16 25.48 -7.31
C GLU A 147 10.12 25.02 -8.35
N ALA A 148 8.93 25.63 -8.38
CA ALA A 148 7.94 25.35 -9.42
C ALA A 148 8.46 25.70 -10.83
N ASP A 149 9.12 26.85 -10.97
CA ASP A 149 9.75 27.28 -12.22
C ASP A 149 10.84 26.29 -12.66
N ALA A 150 11.65 25.77 -11.72
CA ALA A 150 12.69 24.79 -11.99
C ALA A 150 12.15 23.40 -12.37
N ILE A 151 11.06 22.94 -11.74
CA ILE A 151 10.37 21.68 -12.09
C ILE A 151 9.71 21.77 -13.49
N GLY A 152 9.23 22.96 -13.83
CA GLY A 152 8.52 23.24 -15.07
C GLY A 152 7.05 22.85 -15.01
N TYR A 153 6.20 23.74 -15.50
CA TYR A 153 4.74 23.57 -15.50
C TYR A 153 4.25 22.49 -16.49
N PRO A 154 3.08 21.87 -16.26
CA PRO A 154 2.24 22.05 -15.08
C PRO A 154 2.84 21.40 -13.82
N VAL A 155 2.59 22.04 -12.68
CA VAL A 155 2.96 21.52 -11.35
C VAL A 155 1.71 21.30 -10.50
N LEU A 156 1.86 20.51 -9.45
CA LEU A 156 0.84 20.22 -8.45
C LEU A 156 1.33 20.69 -7.09
N ILE A 157 0.62 21.65 -6.50
CA ILE A 157 0.81 22.03 -5.09
C ILE A 157 -0.04 21.07 -4.26
N LYS A 158 0.54 20.42 -3.25
CA LYS A 158 -0.19 19.54 -2.32
C LYS A 158 0.09 19.93 -0.87
N ALA A 159 -0.93 19.86 -0.01
CA ALA A 159 -0.77 19.96 1.42
C ALA A 159 0.08 18.80 1.96
N VAL A 160 1.05 19.08 2.84
CA VAL A 160 1.92 18.04 3.44
C VAL A 160 1.10 17.07 4.28
N ALA A 161 0.19 17.59 5.11
CA ALA A 161 -0.73 16.80 5.94
C ALA A 161 -1.98 16.30 5.17
N GLY A 162 -2.02 16.48 3.83
CA GLY A 162 -3.20 16.23 3.02
C GLY A 162 -3.47 14.77 2.68
N GLY A 163 -4.75 14.40 2.61
CA GLY A 163 -5.22 13.07 2.21
C GLY A 163 -6.57 13.12 1.49
N GLY A 164 -6.87 12.07 0.72
CA GLY A 164 -8.19 11.88 0.09
C GLY A 164 -8.56 12.91 -0.99
N GLY A 165 -7.58 13.47 -1.69
CA GLY A 165 -7.83 14.41 -2.80
C GLY A 165 -8.02 15.87 -2.38
N LYS A 166 -8.01 16.18 -1.09
CA LYS A 166 -8.13 17.54 -0.53
C LYS A 166 -6.77 18.21 -0.42
N GLY A 167 -6.74 19.54 -0.50
CA GLY A 167 -5.52 20.34 -0.40
C GLY A 167 -4.57 20.13 -1.58
N MET A 168 -5.09 20.06 -2.81
CA MET A 168 -4.27 19.98 -4.02
C MET A 168 -4.69 21.05 -5.04
N ARG A 169 -3.72 21.67 -5.72
CA ARG A 169 -3.94 22.65 -6.79
C ARG A 169 -3.00 22.39 -7.96
N ARG A 170 -3.57 22.10 -9.14
CA ARG A 170 -2.83 22.08 -10.39
C ARG A 170 -2.57 23.52 -10.82
N VAL A 171 -1.35 23.81 -11.24
CA VAL A 171 -0.93 25.11 -11.76
C VAL A 171 -0.39 24.91 -13.16
N GLU A 172 -0.99 25.57 -14.15
CA GLU A 172 -0.63 25.42 -15.56
C GLU A 172 0.52 26.34 -15.97
N ALA A 173 0.67 27.49 -15.31
CA ALA A 173 1.69 28.49 -15.62
C ALA A 173 2.10 29.29 -14.37
N GLY A 174 3.31 29.85 -14.39
CA GLY A 174 3.86 30.60 -13.24
C GLY A 174 3.08 31.85 -12.85
N ALA A 175 2.26 32.42 -13.75
CA ALA A 175 1.39 33.54 -13.43
C ALA A 175 0.29 33.17 -12.40
N ASP A 176 -0.17 31.91 -12.41
CA ASP A 176 -1.26 31.44 -11.55
C ASP A 176 -0.75 30.89 -10.20
N PHE A 177 0.58 30.82 -10.02
CA PHE A 177 1.20 30.09 -8.91
C PHE A 177 0.87 30.70 -7.54
N ALA A 178 0.92 32.03 -7.42
CA ALA A 178 0.68 32.71 -6.14
C ALA A 178 -0.74 32.47 -5.61
N ASP A 179 -1.75 32.65 -6.46
CA ASP A 179 -3.15 32.44 -6.11
C ASP A 179 -3.44 30.97 -5.76
N ALA A 180 -2.85 30.04 -6.52
CA ALA A 180 -2.97 28.61 -6.27
C ALA A 180 -2.32 28.21 -4.93
N LEU A 181 -1.14 28.76 -4.62
CA LEU A 181 -0.44 28.54 -3.36
C LEU A 181 -1.29 29.00 -2.17
N ASP A 182 -1.78 30.25 -2.19
CA ASP A 182 -2.61 30.80 -1.11
C ASP A 182 -3.93 30.03 -0.93
N SER A 183 -4.53 29.58 -2.04
CA SER A 183 -5.71 28.72 -2.00
C SER A 183 -5.41 27.37 -1.34
N CYS A 184 -4.29 26.73 -1.71
CA CYS A 184 -3.88 25.45 -1.16
C CYS A 184 -3.57 25.55 0.34
N ARG A 185 -2.84 26.58 0.78
CA ARG A 185 -2.48 26.80 2.18
C ARG A 185 -3.69 27.00 3.08
N ARG A 186 -4.66 27.81 2.63
CA ARG A 186 -5.90 28.03 3.39
C ARG A 186 -6.70 26.74 3.56
N GLU A 187 -6.80 25.92 2.52
CA GLU A 187 -7.47 24.62 2.62
C GLU A 187 -6.69 23.67 3.55
N ALA A 188 -5.36 23.67 3.46
CA ALA A 188 -4.49 22.84 4.28
C ALA A 188 -4.63 23.19 5.77
N ALA A 189 -4.53 24.48 6.11
CA ALA A 189 -4.70 24.98 7.47
C ALA A 189 -6.09 24.65 8.04
N SER A 190 -7.16 24.89 7.27
CA SER A 190 -8.54 24.66 7.73
C SER A 190 -8.92 23.19 7.84
N SER A 191 -8.36 22.32 6.98
CA SER A 191 -8.72 20.89 6.94
C SER A 191 -7.81 20.03 7.80
N PHE A 192 -6.54 20.41 7.97
CA PHE A 192 -5.51 19.58 8.57
C PHE A 192 -4.71 20.28 9.69
N GLY A 193 -4.92 21.58 9.91
CA GLY A 193 -4.17 22.33 10.93
C GLY A 193 -2.69 22.57 10.60
N ASP A 194 -2.27 22.28 9.37
CA ASP A 194 -0.91 22.45 8.85
C ASP A 194 -0.99 23.11 7.47
N ASP A 195 -0.35 24.26 7.31
CA ASP A 195 -0.37 25.07 6.08
C ASP A 195 0.81 24.79 5.15
N ARG A 196 1.72 23.89 5.53
CA ARG A 196 2.87 23.52 4.70
C ARG A 196 2.42 22.80 3.44
N VAL A 197 3.13 23.08 2.36
CA VAL A 197 2.89 22.48 1.05
C VAL A 197 4.15 21.85 0.48
N LEU A 198 3.93 20.95 -0.47
CA LEU A 198 4.95 20.40 -1.36
C LEU A 198 4.56 20.71 -2.81
N ILE A 199 5.57 20.80 -3.66
CA ILE A 199 5.40 21.01 -5.11
C ILE A 199 5.87 19.75 -5.81
N GLU A 200 5.08 19.24 -6.75
CA GLU A 200 5.44 18.10 -7.58
C GLU A 200 5.15 18.38 -9.05
N LYS A 201 5.89 17.71 -9.93
CA LYS A 201 5.53 17.66 -11.35
C LYS A 201 4.11 17.09 -11.49
N TYR A 202 3.27 17.77 -12.26
CA TYR A 202 1.96 17.23 -12.62
C TYR A 202 2.11 16.31 -13.84
N VAL A 203 1.69 15.04 -13.69
CA VAL A 203 1.75 14.03 -14.74
C VAL A 203 0.51 14.12 -15.62
N LEU A 204 0.68 14.46 -16.90
CA LEU A 204 -0.42 14.72 -17.83
C LEU A 204 -1.08 13.43 -18.35
N SER A 205 -0.29 12.40 -18.61
CA SER A 205 -0.76 11.11 -19.10
C SER A 205 -0.38 10.01 -18.10
N PRO A 206 -1.01 10.00 -16.90
CA PRO A 206 -0.61 9.11 -15.84
C PRO A 206 -0.99 7.66 -16.15
N ARG A 207 -0.03 6.75 -16.04
CA ARG A 207 -0.28 5.33 -15.81
C ARG A 207 0.09 4.99 -14.37
N HIS A 208 -0.70 4.13 -13.75
CA HIS A 208 -0.44 3.61 -12.42
C HIS A 208 0.25 2.25 -12.61
N ILE A 209 1.54 2.22 -12.32
CA ILE A 209 2.37 1.03 -12.43
C ILE A 209 2.76 0.60 -11.03
N GLU A 210 2.68 -0.67 -10.73
CA GLU A 210 3.07 -1.14 -9.40
C GLU A 210 3.86 -2.44 -9.49
N VAL A 211 4.80 -2.65 -8.56
CA VAL A 211 5.67 -3.83 -8.57
C VAL A 211 5.40 -4.65 -7.32
N GLN A 212 5.09 -5.94 -7.53
CA GLN A 212 5.00 -6.89 -6.44
C GLN A 212 6.39 -7.16 -5.87
N VAL A 213 6.56 -6.98 -4.57
CA VAL A 213 7.77 -7.37 -3.84
C VAL A 213 7.46 -8.43 -2.79
N PHE A 214 8.47 -9.24 -2.48
CA PHE A 214 8.40 -10.24 -1.42
C PHE A 214 9.72 -10.26 -0.64
N GLY A 215 9.64 -10.12 0.68
CA GLY A 215 10.80 -10.17 1.58
C GLY A 215 10.74 -11.36 2.54
N ASP A 216 11.89 -11.90 2.91
CA ASP A 216 12.02 -12.91 3.97
C ASP A 216 12.71 -12.37 5.23
N SER A 217 12.71 -13.16 6.31
CA SER A 217 13.35 -12.81 7.58
C SER A 217 14.88 -12.87 7.58
N HIS A 218 15.49 -13.20 6.43
CA HIS A 218 16.93 -13.25 6.22
C HIS A 218 17.47 -12.06 5.42
N GLY A 219 16.60 -11.08 5.09
CA GLY A 219 16.96 -9.88 4.35
C GLY A 219 16.98 -10.07 2.84
N ASN A 220 16.49 -11.20 2.33
CA ASN A 220 16.30 -11.39 0.89
C ASN A 220 15.02 -10.67 0.47
N VAL A 221 15.08 -10.01 -0.68
CA VAL A 221 13.92 -9.35 -1.30
C VAL A 221 13.95 -9.65 -2.79
N VAL A 222 12.81 -10.10 -3.31
CA VAL A 222 12.58 -10.34 -4.73
C VAL A 222 11.41 -9.50 -5.24
N HIS A 223 11.34 -9.31 -6.55
CA HIS A 223 10.14 -8.80 -7.22
C HIS A 223 9.46 -9.92 -7.99
N LEU A 224 8.15 -9.78 -8.20
CA LEU A 224 7.33 -10.69 -9.01
C LEU A 224 6.67 -9.88 -10.14
N PHE A 225 7.53 -9.15 -10.85
CA PHE A 225 7.17 -8.22 -11.93
C PHE A 225 6.20 -7.10 -11.53
N GLU A 226 5.80 -6.33 -12.53
CA GLU A 226 4.88 -5.21 -12.41
C GLU A 226 3.45 -5.56 -12.85
N ARG A 227 2.52 -4.72 -12.42
CA ARG A 227 1.14 -4.66 -12.89
C ARG A 227 0.84 -3.24 -13.38
N ASP A 228 -0.08 -3.15 -14.35
CA ASP A 228 -0.74 -1.90 -14.69
C ASP A 228 -2.12 -1.85 -14.03
N CYS A 229 -2.35 -0.78 -13.27
CA CYS A 229 -3.61 -0.52 -12.54
C CYS A 229 -4.21 0.83 -12.94
N SER A 230 -3.97 1.29 -14.18
CA SER A 230 -4.33 2.61 -14.68
C SER A 230 -5.82 2.77 -14.97
N LEU A 231 -6.53 1.66 -15.23
CA LEU A 231 -7.97 1.68 -15.51
C LEU A 231 -8.76 1.86 -14.20
N GLN A 232 -8.93 3.13 -13.84
CA GLN A 232 -9.52 3.56 -12.58
C GLN A 232 -10.83 4.32 -12.78
N ARG A 233 -11.73 4.24 -11.80
CA ARG A 233 -12.91 5.10 -11.69
C ARG A 233 -12.87 5.82 -10.34
N ARG A 234 -12.81 7.15 -10.36
CA ARG A 234 -12.70 7.98 -9.14
C ARG A 234 -11.53 7.56 -8.23
N HIS A 235 -10.36 7.32 -8.84
CA HIS A 235 -9.13 6.89 -8.15
C HIS A 235 -9.22 5.52 -7.45
N GLN A 236 -10.16 4.67 -7.87
CA GLN A 236 -10.22 3.27 -7.47
C GLN A 236 -9.91 2.39 -8.68
N LYS A 237 -9.03 1.41 -8.48
CA LYS A 237 -8.67 0.41 -9.49
C LYS A 237 -9.91 -0.41 -9.87
N VAL A 238 -10.10 -0.65 -11.16
CA VAL A 238 -11.26 -1.38 -11.73
C VAL A 238 -10.81 -2.56 -12.59
N ILE A 239 -9.73 -2.38 -13.34
CA ILE A 239 -9.11 -3.42 -14.14
C ILE A 239 -7.60 -3.31 -13.94
N GLU A 240 -6.98 -4.45 -13.64
CA GLU A 240 -5.55 -4.60 -13.43
C GLU A 240 -5.02 -5.71 -14.33
N GLU A 241 -3.83 -5.53 -14.88
CA GLU A 241 -3.21 -6.47 -15.83
C GLU A 241 -1.72 -6.65 -15.55
N ALA A 242 -1.20 -7.86 -15.82
CA ALA A 242 0.20 -8.20 -15.64
C ALA A 242 0.71 -9.03 -16.83
N PRO A 243 1.92 -8.79 -17.34
CA PRO A 243 2.76 -7.61 -17.09
C PRO A 243 2.14 -6.33 -17.68
N ALA A 244 2.70 -5.16 -17.37
CA ALA A 244 2.17 -3.88 -17.87
C ALA A 244 2.33 -3.76 -19.40
N PRO A 245 1.26 -3.53 -20.18
CA PRO A 245 1.36 -3.46 -21.63
C PRO A 245 2.20 -2.28 -22.10
N GLY A 246 3.01 -2.50 -23.13
CA GLY A 246 3.87 -1.47 -23.71
C GLY A 246 5.08 -1.10 -22.84
N MET A 247 5.38 -1.86 -21.79
CA MET A 247 6.62 -1.72 -21.03
C MET A 247 7.71 -2.63 -21.60
N ASP A 248 8.81 -2.01 -22.05
CA ASP A 248 9.98 -2.73 -22.54
C ASP A 248 10.79 -3.38 -21.39
N GLU A 249 11.71 -4.27 -21.75
CA GLU A 249 12.51 -5.05 -20.79
C GLU A 249 13.42 -4.17 -19.93
N ALA A 250 14.06 -3.16 -20.53
CA ALA A 250 14.97 -2.25 -19.83
C ALA A 250 14.22 -1.40 -18.78
N THR A 251 13.03 -0.90 -19.13
CA THR A 251 12.18 -0.14 -18.20
C THR A 251 11.69 -1.04 -17.08
N ARG A 252 11.24 -2.26 -17.40
CA ARG A 252 10.81 -3.27 -16.43
C ARG A 252 11.90 -3.60 -15.42
N GLU A 253 13.11 -3.88 -15.89
CA GLU A 253 14.27 -4.16 -15.04
C GLU A 253 14.56 -2.99 -14.10
N ALA A 254 14.55 -1.76 -14.63
CA ALA A 254 14.82 -0.55 -13.85
C ALA A 254 13.79 -0.34 -12.73
N ILE A 255 12.49 -0.44 -13.02
CA ILE A 255 11.44 -0.24 -12.02
C ILE A 255 11.40 -1.37 -10.99
N CYS A 256 11.63 -2.61 -11.43
CA CYS A 256 11.65 -3.75 -10.53
C CYS A 256 12.84 -3.68 -9.58
N ALA A 257 14.02 -3.29 -10.08
CA ALA A 257 15.18 -3.03 -9.26
C ALA A 257 14.95 -1.88 -8.27
N ALA A 258 14.24 -0.81 -8.69
CA ALA A 258 13.86 0.28 -7.80
C ALA A 258 12.90 -0.19 -6.69
N ALA A 259 11.92 -1.03 -7.00
CA ALA A 259 11.02 -1.60 -6.02
C ALA A 259 11.73 -2.51 -5.01
N VAL A 260 12.69 -3.32 -5.45
CA VAL A 260 13.53 -4.12 -4.54
C VAL A 260 14.36 -3.24 -3.62
N ARG A 261 14.95 -2.13 -4.13
CA ARG A 261 15.66 -1.15 -3.28
C ARG A 261 14.73 -0.51 -2.26
N ALA A 262 13.52 -0.13 -2.66
CA ALA A 262 12.50 0.44 -1.79
C ALA A 262 12.18 -0.49 -0.61
N ALA A 263 11.89 -1.76 -0.90
CA ALA A 263 11.58 -2.76 0.12
C ALA A 263 12.78 -3.06 1.03
N LYS A 264 14.01 -3.16 0.49
CA LYS A 264 15.22 -3.32 1.31
C LYS A 264 15.48 -2.14 2.25
N ALA A 265 15.12 -0.92 1.84
CA ALA A 265 15.31 0.29 2.65
C ALA A 265 14.45 0.35 3.92
N VAL A 266 13.47 -0.55 4.05
CA VAL A 266 12.56 -0.63 5.20
C VAL A 266 12.53 -2.02 5.84
N ASP A 267 13.57 -2.82 5.61
CA ASP A 267 13.72 -4.19 6.14
C ASP A 267 12.45 -5.05 5.95
N TYR A 268 11.87 -4.96 4.74
CA TYR A 268 10.54 -5.46 4.46
C TYR A 268 10.44 -6.99 4.49
N GLU A 269 9.36 -7.51 5.08
CA GLU A 269 9.04 -8.94 5.19
C GLU A 269 7.62 -9.23 4.68
N GLY A 270 7.42 -10.41 4.08
CA GLY A 270 6.14 -10.82 3.51
C GLY A 270 5.85 -10.16 2.16
N ALA A 271 4.57 -10.13 1.78
CA ALA A 271 4.09 -9.53 0.54
C ALA A 271 3.91 -8.01 0.67
N GLY A 272 4.33 -7.26 -0.33
CA GLY A 272 4.07 -5.82 -0.43
C GLY A 272 4.07 -5.36 -1.87
N THR A 273 3.59 -4.14 -2.10
CA THR A 273 3.58 -3.55 -3.43
C THR A 273 4.16 -2.15 -3.38
N ILE A 274 5.08 -1.86 -4.30
CA ILE A 274 5.59 -0.50 -4.54
C ILE A 274 4.82 0.10 -5.70
N GLU A 275 4.05 1.15 -5.44
CA GLU A 275 3.27 1.85 -6.46
C GLU A 275 4.09 3.02 -7.05
N PHE A 276 3.95 3.21 -8.36
CA PHE A 276 4.59 4.24 -9.15
C PHE A 276 3.58 4.96 -10.03
N ILE A 277 3.80 6.26 -10.24
CA ILE A 277 3.17 7.03 -11.30
C ILE A 277 4.12 7.13 -12.48
N ALA A 278 3.61 6.81 -13.66
CA ALA A 278 4.34 6.89 -14.91
C ALA A 278 3.75 8.00 -15.79
N ASP A 279 4.58 8.84 -16.39
CA ASP A 279 4.15 9.71 -17.48
C ASP A 279 4.27 8.97 -18.82
N ALA A 280 3.14 8.51 -19.34
CA ALA A 280 3.05 7.71 -20.54
C ALA A 280 2.90 8.53 -21.84
N SER A 281 3.08 9.86 -21.79
CA SER A 281 2.94 10.72 -22.98
C SER A 281 3.93 10.38 -24.12
N GLU A 282 5.04 9.73 -23.79
CA GLU A 282 6.03 9.21 -24.76
C GLU A 282 6.25 7.70 -24.57
N GLY A 283 5.23 6.97 -24.10
CA GLY A 283 5.35 5.58 -23.69
C GLY A 283 5.95 5.41 -22.29
N LEU A 284 6.02 4.17 -21.82
CA LEU A 284 6.59 3.85 -20.50
C LEU A 284 8.12 3.85 -20.59
N ARG A 285 8.77 4.76 -19.87
CA ARG A 285 10.22 4.90 -19.80
C ARG A 285 10.67 5.03 -18.36
N ALA A 286 11.76 4.37 -17.99
CA ALA A 286 12.26 4.35 -16.61
C ALA A 286 12.52 5.74 -16.02
N ASP A 287 12.96 6.71 -16.82
CA ASP A 287 13.23 8.09 -16.42
C ASP A 287 11.95 8.92 -16.16
N ARG A 288 10.78 8.35 -16.43
CA ARG A 288 9.46 8.97 -16.27
C ARG A 288 8.51 8.15 -15.40
N ILE A 289 9.07 7.30 -14.53
CA ILE A 289 8.33 6.48 -13.57
C ILE A 289 8.85 6.78 -12.18
N TRP A 290 7.95 7.16 -11.28
CA TRP A 290 8.30 7.67 -9.97
C TRP A 290 7.44 7.07 -8.86
N PHE A 291 8.07 6.78 -7.72
CA PHE A 291 7.43 6.24 -6.54
C PHE A 291 6.27 7.13 -6.07
N MET A 292 5.15 6.50 -5.74
CA MET A 292 3.97 7.12 -5.13
C MET A 292 3.81 6.70 -3.68
N GLU A 293 3.68 5.40 -3.45
CA GLU A 293 3.42 4.82 -2.15
C GLU A 293 3.84 3.36 -2.11
N MET A 294 3.76 2.76 -0.92
CA MET A 294 3.92 1.34 -0.73
C MET A 294 2.71 0.83 0.05
N ASN A 295 2.04 -0.19 -0.47
CA ASN A 295 1.06 -0.92 0.32
C ASN A 295 1.78 -2.04 1.07
N THR A 296 1.68 -2.00 2.39
CA THR A 296 2.41 -2.88 3.31
C THR A 296 1.63 -4.17 3.60
N ARG A 297 1.11 -4.78 2.53
CA ARG A 297 0.20 -5.92 2.55
C ARG A 297 0.04 -6.55 1.17
N LEU A 298 -0.67 -7.68 1.11
CA LEU A 298 -1.22 -8.20 -0.14
C LEU A 298 -2.26 -7.22 -0.72
N GLN A 299 -2.45 -7.26 -2.03
CA GLN A 299 -3.43 -6.45 -2.77
C GLN A 299 -4.49 -7.33 -3.44
N VAL A 300 -5.60 -6.72 -3.88
CA VAL A 300 -6.73 -7.43 -4.50
C VAL A 300 -6.30 -8.08 -5.81
N GLU A 301 -5.47 -7.37 -6.55
CA GLU A 301 -4.95 -7.67 -7.88
C GLU A 301 -3.74 -8.62 -7.87
N HIS A 302 -3.35 -9.19 -6.71
CA HIS A 302 -2.30 -10.21 -6.67
C HIS A 302 -2.51 -11.41 -7.63
N PRO A 303 -3.74 -11.87 -7.96
CA PRO A 303 -3.92 -13.03 -8.82
C PRO A 303 -3.35 -12.87 -10.24
N VAL A 304 -3.31 -11.65 -10.80
CA VAL A 304 -2.70 -11.47 -12.14
C VAL A 304 -1.19 -11.67 -12.11
N THR A 305 -0.54 -11.37 -10.97
CA THR A 305 0.87 -11.71 -10.74
C THR A 305 1.05 -13.22 -10.55
N GLU A 306 0.16 -13.88 -9.80
CA GLU A 306 0.21 -15.35 -9.63
C GLU A 306 0.07 -16.07 -10.98
N GLU A 307 -0.82 -15.60 -11.85
CA GLU A 307 -1.07 -16.22 -13.16
C GLU A 307 0.18 -16.19 -14.07
N ILE A 308 0.91 -15.07 -14.12
CA ILE A 308 2.10 -14.96 -14.98
C ILE A 308 3.36 -15.58 -14.38
N THR A 309 3.40 -15.78 -13.05
CA THR A 309 4.59 -16.31 -12.36
C THR A 309 4.45 -17.78 -11.94
N GLY A 310 3.22 -18.28 -11.79
CA GLY A 310 2.94 -19.58 -11.19
C GLY A 310 3.20 -19.64 -9.67
N VAL A 311 3.41 -18.50 -9.01
CA VAL A 311 3.73 -18.42 -7.58
C VAL A 311 2.47 -18.11 -6.77
N ASP A 312 2.16 -18.92 -5.75
CA ASP A 312 1.10 -18.63 -4.77
C ASP A 312 1.66 -17.69 -3.69
N LEU A 313 1.25 -16.41 -3.72
CA LEU A 313 1.79 -15.37 -2.84
C LEU A 313 1.33 -15.56 -1.40
N VAL A 314 0.10 -16.07 -1.19
CA VAL A 314 -0.39 -16.38 0.15
C VAL A 314 0.39 -17.55 0.75
N GLU A 315 0.74 -18.55 -0.07
CA GLU A 315 1.59 -19.65 0.39
C GLU A 315 2.95 -19.13 0.84
N TRP A 316 3.56 -18.24 0.07
CA TRP A 316 4.81 -17.58 0.46
C TRP A 316 4.65 -16.78 1.75
N GLN A 317 3.54 -16.07 1.94
CA GLN A 317 3.29 -15.31 3.17
C GLN A 317 3.23 -16.22 4.40
N LEU A 318 2.70 -17.44 4.26
CA LEU A 318 2.59 -18.42 5.35
C LEU A 318 3.89 -19.20 5.60
N ARG A 319 4.83 -19.17 4.65
CA ARG A 319 6.14 -19.82 4.76
C ARG A 319 7.20 -18.91 5.39
N VAL A 320 7.14 -17.61 5.12
CA VAL A 320 7.96 -16.57 5.76
C VAL A 320 7.54 -16.38 7.21
#